data_AF-Q4FQ88-F1
#
_entry.id   AF-Q4FQ88-F1
#
_cell.length_a   1.000
_cell.length_b   1.000
_cell.length_c   1.000
_cell.angle_alpha   90.00
_cell.angle_beta   90.00
_cell.angle_gamma   90.00
#
_symmetry.space_group_name_H-M   'P 1'
#
loop_
_entity.id
_entity.type
_entity.pdbx_description
1 polymer ?
#
loop_
_entity_poly.entity_id
_entity_poly.type
_entity_poly.pdbx_seq_one_letter_code
_entity_poly.pdbx_strand_id
1 'polypeptide(L)'
;MDDTMSSYSFSHQFYQRWTCAPDPIRTSIIQELTDITTLLKAETPFETFVFSTHDLDAHLDDLYENHEAEQAIAKAITDKQAAEQVIAEQQRLEEEQKTQAAEDTKRKEEAKLREAAFKEENELKEAAKKHEADKNAQTETEKNILLAAIKPETVVTDKINTDNSVHAIINDDFDTEKNAVGSKTISEHANAIDDESINNNKTIKNDSSINAINNKASAAISLAVKDAKLSVTHKELIHELEVQIDDYLSDQMMLMSENLKSWLRAEMTQHLSEQDKPASNGNLPKN
;
A
#
# COMPACT_ATOMS: atom_id res chain seq x y z
N MET A 1 -25.68 -43.86 -23.15
CA MET A 1 -25.64 -44.27 -21.73
C MET A 1 -24.30 -43.78 -21.25
N ASP A 2 -24.30 -42.52 -20.85
CA ASP A 2 -23.09 -41.74 -20.73
C ASP A 2 -22.86 -41.50 -19.24
N ASP A 3 -22.55 -42.59 -18.53
CA ASP A 3 -22.02 -42.55 -17.17
C ASP A 3 -20.57 -42.06 -17.22
N THR A 4 -20.38 -40.81 -17.65
CA THR A 4 -19.14 -40.09 -17.41
C THR A 4 -19.08 -39.74 -15.92
N MET A 5 -18.53 -40.68 -15.15
CA MET A 5 -17.98 -40.56 -13.81
C MET A 5 -18.27 -39.23 -13.12
N SER A 6 -19.20 -39.25 -12.15
CA SER A 6 -19.51 -38.12 -11.27
C SER A 6 -18.23 -37.40 -10.86
N SER A 7 -18.10 -36.13 -11.24
CA SER A 7 -16.83 -35.42 -11.30
C SER A 7 -16.15 -35.38 -9.93
N TYR A 8 -15.09 -36.19 -9.78
CA TYR A 8 -14.33 -36.35 -8.54
C TYR A 8 -13.71 -35.01 -8.14
N SER A 9 -14.48 -34.25 -7.35
CA SER A 9 -14.15 -32.91 -6.94
C SER A 9 -13.50 -33.00 -5.58
N PHE A 10 -12.21 -32.70 -5.50
CA PHE A 10 -11.51 -32.60 -4.22
C PHE A 10 -12.25 -31.63 -3.28
N SER A 11 -12.20 -31.90 -1.98
CA SER A 11 -12.89 -31.05 -1.00
C SER A 11 -12.44 -29.60 -1.11
N HIS A 12 -13.34 -28.65 -0.81
CA HIS A 12 -12.99 -27.23 -0.87
C HIS A 12 -11.79 -26.88 0.03
N GLN A 13 -11.70 -27.52 1.20
CA GLN A 13 -10.55 -27.41 2.10
C GLN A 13 -9.26 -27.97 1.49
N PHE A 14 -9.31 -29.12 0.79
CA PHE A 14 -8.15 -29.62 0.05
C PHE A 14 -7.73 -28.62 -1.04
N TYR A 15 -8.67 -28.15 -1.86
CA TYR A 15 -8.36 -27.20 -2.93
C TYR A 15 -7.74 -25.92 -2.37
N GLN A 16 -8.29 -25.36 -1.28
CA GLN A 16 -7.72 -24.20 -0.61
C GLN A 16 -6.30 -24.48 -0.12
N ARG A 17 -6.10 -25.54 0.70
CA ARG A 17 -4.77 -25.92 1.22
C ARG A 17 -3.77 -26.18 0.10
N TRP A 18 -4.20 -26.81 -0.99
CA TRP A 18 -3.40 -27.06 -2.18
C TRP A 18 -3.03 -25.76 -2.90
N THR A 19 -3.98 -24.85 -3.17
CA THR A 19 -3.68 -23.55 -3.82
C THR A 19 -2.83 -22.61 -2.96
N CYS A 20 -2.87 -22.77 -1.63
CA CYS A 20 -2.03 -22.01 -0.70
C CYS A 20 -0.71 -22.72 -0.35
N ALA A 21 -0.48 -23.94 -0.84
CA ALA A 21 0.77 -24.67 -0.58
C ALA A 21 1.92 -24.07 -1.41
N PRO A 22 3.11 -23.87 -0.82
CA PRO A 22 4.30 -23.40 -1.51
C PRO A 22 4.62 -24.20 -2.78
N ASP A 23 5.04 -23.51 -3.85
CA ASP A 23 5.38 -24.12 -5.14
C ASP A 23 6.38 -25.29 -5.04
N PRO A 24 7.47 -25.21 -4.24
CA PRO A 24 8.37 -26.34 -4.03
C PRO A 24 7.66 -27.59 -3.48
N ILE A 25 6.73 -27.41 -2.53
CA ILE A 25 6.00 -28.48 -1.87
C ILE A 25 4.99 -29.14 -2.81
N ARG A 26 4.28 -28.33 -3.60
CA ARG A 26 3.41 -28.83 -4.67
C ARG A 26 4.20 -29.65 -5.69
N THR A 27 5.41 -29.20 -6.03
CA THR A 27 6.29 -29.89 -6.99
C THR A 27 6.76 -31.24 -6.45
N SER A 28 7.21 -31.33 -5.20
CA SER A 28 7.62 -32.61 -4.60
C SER A 28 6.47 -33.61 -4.50
N ILE A 29 5.27 -33.17 -4.12
CA ILE A 29 4.06 -34.03 -4.10
C ILE A 29 3.69 -34.50 -5.52
N ILE A 30 3.77 -33.62 -6.54
CA ILE A 30 3.53 -34.01 -7.94
C ILE A 30 4.58 -34.99 -8.44
N GLN A 31 5.85 -34.85 -8.02
CA GLN A 31 6.91 -35.76 -8.39
C GLN A 31 6.68 -37.15 -7.79
N GLU A 32 6.34 -37.25 -6.50
CA GLU A 32 5.99 -38.53 -5.87
C GLU A 32 4.82 -39.22 -6.60
N LEU A 33 3.76 -38.48 -6.91
CA LEU A 33 2.62 -39.01 -7.67
C LEU A 33 3.02 -39.46 -9.10
N THR A 34 3.98 -38.78 -9.71
CA THR A 34 4.54 -39.14 -11.04
C THR A 34 5.38 -40.42 -10.96
N ASP A 35 6.10 -40.61 -9.85
CA ASP A 35 6.91 -41.78 -9.56
C ASP A 35 6.04 -43.00 -9.26
N ILE A 36 5.00 -42.85 -8.41
CA ILE A 36 3.95 -43.89 -8.21
C ILE A 36 3.30 -44.25 -9.55
N THR A 37 2.89 -43.26 -10.34
CA THR A 37 2.28 -43.48 -11.66
C THR A 37 3.23 -44.18 -12.62
N THR A 38 4.54 -44.00 -12.45
CA THR A 38 5.55 -44.70 -13.26
C THR A 38 5.78 -46.12 -12.77
N LEU A 39 5.87 -46.36 -11.46
CA LEU A 39 5.95 -47.70 -10.88
C LEU A 39 4.74 -48.58 -11.25
N LEU A 40 3.55 -47.99 -11.42
CA LEU A 40 2.33 -48.70 -11.84
C LEU A 40 2.28 -49.05 -13.34
N LYS A 41 3.23 -48.61 -14.16
CA LYS A 41 3.29 -48.99 -15.58
C LYS A 41 3.85 -50.41 -15.71
N ALA A 42 3.20 -51.24 -16.51
CA ALA A 42 3.60 -52.64 -16.74
C ALA A 42 5.01 -52.81 -17.37
N GLU A 43 5.58 -51.74 -17.91
CA GLU A 43 6.93 -51.71 -18.50
C GLU A 43 8.02 -51.37 -17.47
N THR A 44 7.67 -50.97 -16.25
CA THR A 44 8.62 -50.50 -15.23
C THR A 44 9.12 -51.67 -14.36
N PRO A 45 10.43 -52.00 -14.40
CA PRO A 45 11.00 -53.08 -13.59
C PRO A 45 11.06 -52.71 -12.11
N PHE A 46 10.20 -53.34 -11.31
CA PHE A 46 10.07 -53.12 -9.86
C PHE A 46 11.40 -53.22 -9.09
N GLU A 47 12.24 -54.21 -9.39
CA GLU A 47 13.50 -54.46 -8.67
C GLU A 47 14.56 -53.35 -8.83
N THR A 48 14.43 -52.48 -9.83
CA THR A 48 15.38 -51.38 -10.11
C THR A 48 14.75 -50.00 -10.00
N PHE A 49 13.45 -49.92 -9.68
CA PHE A 49 12.78 -48.63 -9.52
C PHE A 49 13.14 -48.00 -8.17
N VAL A 50 13.45 -46.70 -8.21
CA VAL A 50 13.77 -45.89 -7.03
C VAL A 50 13.02 -44.57 -7.17
N PHE A 51 12.34 -44.16 -6.10
CA PHE A 51 11.66 -42.86 -6.03
C PHE A 51 12.67 -41.71 -6.06
N SER A 52 12.29 -40.59 -6.67
CA SER A 52 13.10 -39.37 -6.73
C SER A 52 13.36 -38.81 -5.33
N THR A 53 12.39 -38.99 -4.43
CA THR A 53 12.42 -38.66 -3.01
C THR A 53 12.33 -39.96 -2.20
N HIS A 54 13.30 -40.23 -1.33
CA HIS A 54 13.30 -41.47 -0.53
C HIS A 54 12.34 -41.40 0.66
N ASP A 55 12.18 -40.22 1.24
CA ASP A 55 11.26 -39.90 2.33
C ASP A 55 10.59 -38.56 1.98
N LEU A 56 9.34 -38.63 1.53
CA LEU A 56 8.59 -37.43 1.14
C LEU A 56 8.24 -36.57 2.36
N ASP A 57 7.91 -37.19 3.48
CA ASP A 57 7.41 -36.48 4.67
C ASP A 57 8.53 -35.63 5.28
N ALA A 58 9.72 -36.22 5.51
CA ALA A 58 10.88 -35.48 5.99
C ALA A 58 11.33 -34.38 5.00
N HIS A 59 11.23 -34.64 3.69
CA HIS A 59 11.54 -33.62 2.68
C HIS A 59 10.52 -32.47 2.66
N LEU A 60 9.24 -32.75 2.94
CA LEU A 60 8.19 -31.74 3.05
C LEU A 60 8.37 -30.87 4.30
N ASP A 61 8.76 -31.45 5.43
CA ASP A 61 9.08 -30.71 6.65
C ASP A 61 10.24 -29.72 6.39
N ASP A 62 11.36 -30.19 5.80
CA ASP A 62 12.47 -29.33 5.37
C ASP A 62 11.99 -28.17 4.46
N LEU A 63 11.09 -28.46 3.51
CA LEU A 63 10.56 -27.46 2.58
C LEU A 63 9.65 -26.43 3.27
N TYR A 64 8.85 -26.84 4.25
CA TYR A 64 8.02 -25.93 5.06
C TYR A 64 8.90 -25.04 5.94
N GLU A 65 9.91 -25.60 6.63
CA GLU A 65 10.86 -24.83 7.45
C GLU A 65 11.60 -23.77 6.62
N ASN A 66 12.13 -24.15 5.45
CA ASN A 66 12.83 -23.22 4.55
C ASN A 66 11.91 -22.09 4.06
N HIS A 67 10.67 -22.40 3.71
CA HIS A 67 9.69 -21.40 3.26
C HIS A 67 9.25 -20.46 4.41
N GLU A 68 9.06 -20.96 5.63
CA GLU A 68 8.80 -20.11 6.81
C GLU A 68 10.00 -19.19 7.10
N ALA A 69 11.22 -19.71 7.02
CA ALA A 69 12.44 -18.91 7.20
C ALA A 69 12.57 -17.80 6.14
N GLU A 70 12.29 -18.09 4.86
CA GLU A 70 12.29 -17.08 3.80
C GLU A 70 11.22 -16.01 4.03
N GLN A 71 9.99 -16.40 4.40
CA GLN A 71 8.93 -15.44 4.74
C GLN A 71 9.28 -14.58 5.95
N ALA A 72 9.89 -15.16 6.99
CA ALA A 72 10.34 -14.43 8.17
C ALA A 72 11.41 -13.39 7.81
N ILE A 73 12.35 -13.73 6.93
CA ILE A 73 13.38 -12.80 6.42
C ILE A 73 12.73 -11.68 5.59
N ALA A 74 11.87 -12.01 4.63
CA ALA A 74 11.18 -11.02 3.80
C ALA A 74 10.32 -10.05 4.63
N LYS A 75 9.61 -10.58 5.64
CA LYS A 75 8.87 -9.77 6.60
C LYS A 75 9.78 -8.88 7.44
N ALA A 76 10.89 -9.42 7.98
CA ALA A 76 11.84 -8.64 8.77
C ALA A 76 12.50 -7.51 7.98
N ILE A 77 12.81 -7.73 6.70
CA ILE A 77 13.29 -6.67 5.78
C ILE A 77 12.22 -5.59 5.60
N THR A 78 10.97 -5.99 5.37
CA THR A 78 9.84 -5.05 5.17
C THR A 78 9.56 -4.23 6.42
N ASP A 79 9.48 -4.87 7.59
CA ASP A 79 9.29 -4.22 8.89
C ASP A 79 10.45 -3.25 9.20
N LYS A 80 11.69 -3.62 8.88
CA LYS A 80 12.86 -2.75 9.04
C LYS A 80 12.80 -1.53 8.12
N GLN A 81 12.43 -1.71 6.85
CA GLN A 81 12.27 -0.59 5.90
C GLN A 81 11.15 0.36 6.33
N ALA A 82 10.03 -0.15 6.84
CA ALA A 82 8.95 0.66 7.38
C ALA A 82 9.40 1.45 8.62
N ALA A 83 10.12 0.81 9.55
CA ALA A 83 10.68 1.50 10.72
C ALA A 83 11.71 2.58 10.34
N GLU A 84 12.56 2.33 9.34
CA GLU A 84 13.54 3.31 8.85
C GLU A 84 12.87 4.52 8.17
N GLN A 85 11.78 4.31 7.42
CA GLN A 85 10.95 5.40 6.88
C GLN A 85 10.32 6.26 7.98
N VAL A 86 9.75 5.64 9.03
CA VAL A 86 9.16 6.36 10.18
C VAL A 86 10.23 7.18 10.93
N ILE A 87 11.43 6.64 11.12
CA ILE A 87 12.55 7.35 11.75
C ILE A 87 12.99 8.55 10.89
N ALA A 88 13.11 8.37 9.57
CA ALA A 88 13.50 9.44 8.65
C ALA A 88 12.43 10.55 8.58
N GLU A 89 11.14 10.21 8.57
CA GLU A 89 10.05 11.19 8.62
C GLU A 89 10.05 11.97 9.94
N GLN A 90 10.25 11.28 11.07
CA GLN A 90 10.33 11.89 12.39
C GLN A 90 11.51 12.87 12.50
N GLN A 91 12.67 12.54 11.94
CA GLN A 91 13.85 13.42 11.87
C GLN A 91 13.57 14.66 11.01
N ARG A 92 12.97 14.49 9.84
CA ARG A 92 12.61 15.63 8.96
C ARG A 92 11.66 16.60 9.66
N LEU A 93 10.69 16.07 10.40
CA LEU A 93 9.68 16.85 11.12
C LEU A 93 10.28 17.58 12.35
N GLU A 94 11.31 17.00 13.00
CA GLU A 94 12.07 17.69 14.06
C GLU A 94 12.97 18.81 13.50
N GLU A 95 13.64 18.59 12.37
CA GLU A 95 14.46 19.60 11.71
C GLU A 95 13.63 20.79 11.19
N GLU A 96 12.45 20.52 10.62
CA GLU A 96 11.49 21.53 10.18
C GLU A 96 11.01 22.39 11.36
N GLN A 97 10.58 21.78 12.47
CA GLN A 97 10.21 22.50 13.70
C GLN A 97 11.35 23.36 14.26
N LYS A 98 12.57 22.82 14.30
CA LYS A 98 13.74 23.54 14.80
C LYS A 98 14.08 24.75 13.92
N THR A 99 13.98 24.59 12.61
CA THR A 99 14.22 25.67 11.64
C THR A 99 13.18 26.77 11.78
N GLN A 100 11.89 26.40 11.87
CA GLN A 100 10.81 27.37 12.04
C GLN A 100 10.86 28.11 13.38
N ALA A 101 11.23 27.42 14.48
CA ALA A 101 11.45 28.06 15.77
C ALA A 101 12.62 29.08 15.74
N ALA A 102 13.71 28.77 15.03
CA ALA A 102 14.82 29.69 14.84
C ALA A 102 14.42 30.91 14.00
N GLU A 103 13.67 30.71 12.91
CA GLU A 103 13.16 31.78 12.05
C GLU A 103 12.19 32.73 12.79
N ASP A 104 11.28 32.18 13.59
CA ASP A 104 10.36 32.96 14.43
C ASP A 104 11.08 33.74 15.53
N THR A 105 12.15 33.18 16.09
CA THR A 105 12.98 33.88 17.08
C THR A 105 13.68 35.07 16.41
N LYS A 106 14.28 34.85 15.24
CA LYS A 106 14.91 35.91 14.42
C LYS A 106 13.91 37.00 14.03
N ARG A 107 12.70 36.66 13.58
CA ARG A 107 11.63 37.65 13.28
C ARG A 107 11.27 38.49 14.50
N LYS A 108 11.17 37.88 15.69
CA LYS A 108 10.84 38.59 16.95
C LYS A 108 11.95 39.55 17.37
N GLU A 109 13.22 39.18 17.18
CA GLU A 109 14.36 40.05 17.45
C GLU A 109 14.43 41.22 16.45
N GLU A 110 14.28 40.95 15.15
CA GLU A 110 14.26 41.97 14.10
C GLU A 110 13.11 42.97 14.29
N ALA A 111 11.91 42.48 14.65
CA ALA A 111 10.76 43.34 14.97
C ALA A 111 11.03 44.25 16.18
N LYS A 112 11.63 43.72 17.26
CA LYS A 112 12.03 44.52 18.44
C LYS A 112 13.07 45.58 18.09
N LEU A 113 14.08 45.21 17.30
CA LEU A 113 15.13 46.14 16.88
C LEU A 113 14.55 47.29 16.04
N ARG A 114 13.62 46.97 15.12
CA ARG A 114 12.91 47.95 14.30
C ARG A 114 11.99 48.85 15.12
N GLU A 115 11.30 48.32 16.14
CA GLU A 115 10.48 49.13 17.04
C GLU A 115 11.34 50.07 17.91
N ALA A 116 12.49 49.61 18.39
CA ALA A 116 13.44 50.43 19.14
C ALA A 116 14.01 51.57 18.29
N ALA A 117 14.48 51.27 17.08
CA ALA A 117 14.99 52.26 16.13
C ALA A 117 13.91 53.30 15.76
N PHE A 118 12.65 52.87 15.59
CA PHE A 118 11.54 53.79 15.31
C PHE A 118 11.23 54.73 16.50
N LYS A 119 11.36 54.25 17.74
CA LYS A 119 11.22 55.09 18.94
C LYS A 119 12.36 56.11 19.05
N GLU A 120 13.61 55.66 18.88
CA GLU A 120 14.80 56.52 18.92
C GLU A 120 14.76 57.61 17.83
N GLU A 121 14.37 57.26 16.59
CA GLU A 121 14.21 58.22 15.50
C GLU A 121 13.13 59.27 15.82
N ASN A 122 12.02 58.85 16.47
CA ASN A 122 10.94 59.76 16.83
C ASN A 122 11.32 60.67 18.02
N GLU A 123 12.07 60.16 19.00
CA GLU A 123 12.63 60.96 20.10
C GLU A 123 13.65 61.99 19.61
N LEU A 124 14.53 61.61 18.66
CA LEU A 124 15.47 62.54 18.02
C LEU A 124 14.74 63.66 17.25
N LYS A 125 13.66 63.34 16.53
CA LYS A 125 12.82 64.33 15.84
C LYS A 125 12.12 65.29 16.81
N GLU A 126 11.61 64.80 17.94
CA GLU A 126 11.00 65.66 18.97
C GLU A 126 12.04 66.50 19.73
N ALA A 127 13.25 65.99 19.96
CA ALA A 127 14.36 66.77 20.52
C ALA A 127 14.82 67.89 19.57
N ALA A 128 14.91 67.61 18.27
CA ALA A 128 15.27 68.61 17.26
C ALA A 128 14.25 69.76 17.21
N LYS A 129 12.94 69.47 17.22
CA LYS A 129 11.87 70.49 17.29
C LYS A 129 11.98 71.41 18.50
N LYS A 130 12.32 70.87 19.68
CA LYS A 130 12.54 71.67 20.89
C LYS A 130 13.75 72.59 20.75
N HIS A 131 14.83 72.09 20.16
CA HIS A 131 16.05 72.85 19.97
C HIS A 131 15.92 73.96 18.89
N GLU A 132 15.00 73.83 17.93
CA GLU A 132 14.58 74.92 17.04
C GLU A 132 13.67 75.93 17.74
N ALA A 133 12.75 75.49 18.62
CA ALA A 133 11.88 76.38 19.38
C ALA A 133 12.68 77.34 20.29
N ASP A 134 13.69 76.84 21.01
CA ASP A 134 14.57 77.68 21.85
C ASP A 134 15.42 78.66 21.02
N LYS A 135 15.81 78.29 19.79
CA LYS A 135 16.52 79.20 18.87
C LYS A 135 15.64 80.36 18.38
N ASN A 136 14.34 80.15 18.29
CA ASN A 136 13.38 81.14 17.77
C ASN A 136 12.95 82.19 18.82
N ALA A 137 13.31 81.99 20.09
CA ALA A 137 13.02 82.92 21.19
C ALA A 137 14.00 84.11 21.28
N GLN A 138 15.08 84.14 20.49
CA GLN A 138 16.12 85.17 20.54
C GLN A 138 16.28 85.98 19.24
N THR A 139 15.26 85.97 18.38
CA THR A 139 15.24 86.71 17.08
C THR A 139 14.00 87.60 16.93
N GLU A 140 13.59 88.28 18.00
CA GLU A 140 12.44 89.22 18.01
C GLU A 140 12.84 90.71 18.13
N THR A 141 14.08 91.03 17.78
CA THR A 141 14.55 92.39 17.49
C THR A 141 15.33 92.41 16.17
N GLU A 142 15.23 93.51 15.43
CA GLU A 142 15.95 93.79 14.16
C GLU A 142 15.38 93.17 12.87
N LYS A 143 14.13 93.52 12.56
CA LYS A 143 13.75 93.80 11.16
C LYS A 143 13.92 95.29 10.87
N ASN A 144 14.85 95.67 9.99
CA ASN A 144 14.70 96.85 9.12
C ASN A 144 15.82 96.98 8.05
N ILE A 145 15.42 97.17 6.78
CA ILE A 145 16.08 98.05 5.78
C ILE A 145 17.44 97.54 5.19
N LEU A 146 17.80 97.60 3.89
CA LEU A 146 17.23 98.08 2.61
C LEU A 146 17.80 97.15 1.47
N LEU A 147 17.00 96.55 0.59
CA LEU A 147 16.71 96.92 -0.83
C LEU A 147 17.88 97.25 -1.80
N ALA A 148 17.82 96.63 -2.99
CA ALA A 148 18.28 97.08 -4.34
C ALA A 148 19.68 96.72 -4.91
N ALA A 149 19.66 95.68 -5.76
CA ALA A 149 20.29 95.57 -7.10
C ALA A 149 21.84 95.49 -7.31
N ILE A 150 22.29 94.38 -7.92
CA ILE A 150 22.94 94.30 -9.26
C ILE A 150 23.08 92.81 -9.69
N LYS A 151 23.35 92.56 -10.99
CA LYS A 151 23.20 91.28 -11.74
C LYS A 151 24.52 90.45 -11.85
N PRO A 152 24.55 89.25 -12.48
CA PRO A 152 25.23 88.06 -11.93
C PRO A 152 26.52 87.65 -12.65
N GLU A 153 27.28 86.71 -12.07
CA GLU A 153 28.00 85.68 -12.84
C GLU A 153 28.43 84.42 -12.04
N THR A 154 28.27 83.26 -12.70
CA THR A 154 29.04 81.98 -12.62
C THR A 154 29.33 81.17 -11.32
N VAL A 155 28.86 79.90 -11.39
CA VAL A 155 29.63 78.63 -11.20
C VAL A 155 29.78 78.00 -9.80
N VAL A 156 29.03 76.89 -9.59
CA VAL A 156 29.42 75.59 -8.95
C VAL A 156 29.64 75.64 -7.40
N THR A 157 29.20 74.70 -6.54
CA THR A 157 28.91 73.24 -6.64
C THR A 157 27.84 72.78 -5.61
N ASP A 158 27.30 71.57 -5.80
CA ASP A 158 26.88 70.58 -4.78
C ASP A 158 25.83 70.88 -3.67
N LYS A 159 24.75 70.07 -3.78
CA LYS A 159 24.16 69.18 -2.75
C LYS A 159 23.15 69.69 -1.70
N ILE A 160 21.95 69.08 -1.80
CA ILE A 160 21.12 68.50 -0.72
C ILE A 160 20.43 69.57 0.19
N ASN A 161 19.10 69.62 0.38
CA ASN A 161 18.14 68.53 0.59
C ASN A 161 16.68 68.91 0.18
N THR A 162 15.75 67.97 0.42
CA THR A 162 14.28 68.10 0.61
C THR A 162 13.74 69.48 1.06
N ASP A 163 12.51 69.90 0.78
CA ASP A 163 11.22 69.18 0.73
C ASP A 163 10.14 70.04 -0.02
N ASN A 164 8.83 69.78 -0.20
CA ASN A 164 7.87 68.72 0.20
C ASN A 164 6.66 68.73 -0.80
N SER A 165 5.79 67.71 -0.72
CA SER A 165 4.31 67.82 -0.80
C SER A 165 3.47 67.57 -2.08
N VAL A 166 2.67 66.49 -1.97
CA VAL A 166 1.30 66.23 -2.49
C VAL A 166 1.09 65.56 -3.87
N HIS A 167 0.67 64.30 -3.78
CA HIS A 167 -0.16 63.46 -4.66
C HIS A 167 0.18 63.23 -6.15
N ALA A 168 0.42 61.93 -6.39
CA ALA A 168 -0.23 61.07 -7.39
C ALA A 168 0.25 61.12 -8.85
N ILE A 169 -0.11 60.03 -9.55
CA ILE A 169 0.12 59.72 -10.97
C ILE A 169 1.56 59.34 -11.30
N ILE A 170 1.79 58.03 -11.44
CA ILE A 170 2.75 57.48 -12.41
C ILE A 170 1.92 56.61 -13.35
N ASN A 171 1.75 57.10 -14.57
CA ASN A 171 1.34 56.32 -15.73
C ASN A 171 2.59 55.75 -16.41
N ASP A 172 2.38 54.77 -17.31
CA ASP A 172 2.93 54.66 -18.68
C ASP A 172 4.34 55.26 -18.97
N ASP A 173 5.20 54.65 -19.77
CA ASP A 173 5.17 53.43 -20.59
C ASP A 173 6.60 53.30 -21.15
N PHE A 174 7.07 52.10 -21.48
CA PHE A 174 7.85 51.87 -22.71
C PHE A 174 7.91 50.37 -23.01
N ASP A 175 6.89 49.96 -23.76
CA ASP A 175 6.71 48.70 -24.48
C ASP A 175 7.85 48.40 -25.50
N THR A 176 7.68 47.32 -26.29
CA THR A 176 8.44 46.96 -27.52
C THR A 176 9.74 46.16 -27.24
N GLU A 177 9.97 44.91 -27.67
CA GLU A 177 9.30 43.93 -28.56
C GLU A 177 10.04 42.56 -28.37
N LYS A 178 9.65 41.35 -28.84
CA LYS A 178 8.59 40.85 -29.73
C LYS A 178 8.41 39.32 -29.56
N ASN A 179 7.30 38.80 -30.11
CA ASN A 179 7.00 37.39 -30.45
C ASN A 179 6.75 36.42 -29.27
N ALA A 180 5.80 35.49 -29.33
CA ALA A 180 4.99 35.06 -30.48
C ALA A 180 3.46 35.08 -30.20
N VAL A 181 2.71 35.37 -31.25
CA VAL A 181 1.25 35.48 -31.29
C VAL A 181 0.56 34.14 -30.98
N GLY A 182 -0.45 34.15 -30.12
CA GLY A 182 -1.42 33.08 -30.02
C GLY A 182 -2.69 33.37 -30.82
N SER A 183 -3.46 32.34 -31.16
CA SER A 183 -4.92 32.44 -31.33
C SER A 183 -5.57 31.06 -31.34
N LYS A 184 -6.72 30.96 -30.67
CA LYS A 184 -7.69 29.89 -30.87
C LYS A 184 -8.37 30.07 -32.23
N THR A 185 -8.58 28.98 -32.95
CA THR A 185 -9.81 28.77 -33.72
C THR A 185 -10.14 27.29 -33.85
N ILE A 186 -11.44 27.01 -33.94
CA ILE A 186 -12.05 25.70 -34.06
C ILE A 186 -12.07 25.31 -35.55
N SER A 187 -11.76 24.06 -35.90
CA SER A 187 -12.30 23.42 -37.12
C SER A 187 -12.12 21.90 -37.07
N GLU A 188 -13.11 21.21 -37.61
CA GLU A 188 -13.15 19.76 -37.82
C GLU A 188 -11.95 19.24 -38.64
N HIS A 189 -11.42 18.06 -38.31
CA HIS A 189 -11.86 16.78 -38.90
C HIS A 189 -10.97 15.64 -38.39
N ALA A 190 -11.54 14.63 -37.74
CA ALA A 190 -10.84 13.36 -37.55
C ALA A 190 -10.84 12.61 -38.89
N ASN A 191 -9.73 11.93 -39.21
CA ASN A 191 -9.72 10.88 -40.22
C ASN A 191 -9.46 9.56 -39.50
N ALA A 192 -10.27 8.56 -39.82
CA ALA A 192 -10.34 7.30 -39.10
C ALA A 192 -9.10 6.43 -39.35
N ILE A 193 -8.73 5.66 -38.32
CA ILE A 193 -8.29 4.27 -38.49
C ILE A 193 -9.12 3.47 -37.50
N ASP A 194 -9.80 2.45 -37.99
CA ASP A 194 -10.74 1.62 -37.21
C ASP A 194 -10.01 0.75 -36.19
N ASP A 195 -10.62 0.58 -35.01
CA ASP A 195 -10.74 -0.76 -34.42
C ASP A 195 -12.05 -0.86 -33.62
N GLU A 196 -12.72 -1.99 -33.73
CA GLU A 196 -14.13 -2.18 -33.37
C GLU A 196 -14.25 -3.02 -32.09
N SER A 197 -14.60 -2.40 -30.95
CA SER A 197 -14.99 -3.15 -29.74
C SER A 197 -16.00 -2.42 -28.86
N ILE A 198 -17.27 -2.60 -29.24
CA ILE A 198 -18.44 -2.87 -28.39
C ILE A 198 -18.55 -2.10 -27.04
N ASN A 199 -19.51 -1.17 -27.02
CA ASN A 199 -20.04 -0.52 -25.82
C ASN A 199 -20.51 -1.53 -24.75
N ASN A 200 -20.21 -1.25 -23.47
CA ASN A 200 -21.15 -1.36 -22.35
C ASN A 200 -20.52 -0.93 -21.00
N ASN A 201 -20.64 0.35 -20.61
CA ASN A 201 -20.94 0.65 -19.20
C ASN A 201 -21.72 1.95 -19.03
N LYS A 202 -22.65 1.91 -18.08
CA LYS A 202 -23.67 2.91 -17.81
C LYS A 202 -23.16 3.91 -16.78
N THR A 203 -23.28 5.19 -17.08
CA THR A 203 -23.03 6.31 -16.17
C THR A 203 -23.65 6.09 -14.78
N ILE A 204 -22.81 6.03 -13.74
CA ILE A 204 -23.24 6.21 -12.34
C ILE A 204 -22.52 7.44 -11.79
N LYS A 205 -23.31 8.42 -11.34
CA LYS A 205 -22.81 9.64 -10.71
C LYS A 205 -22.41 9.30 -9.27
N ASN A 206 -21.20 9.68 -8.86
CA ASN A 206 -20.78 9.56 -7.46
C ASN A 206 -21.57 10.56 -6.60
N ASP A 207 -22.48 10.04 -5.79
CA ASP A 207 -23.26 10.81 -4.81
C ASP A 207 -22.56 10.75 -3.44
N SER A 208 -22.25 11.93 -2.89
CA SER A 208 -21.54 12.10 -1.60
C SER A 208 -22.21 11.35 -0.44
N SER A 209 -23.53 11.13 -0.54
CA SER A 209 -24.35 10.43 0.44
C SER A 209 -23.92 8.97 0.67
N ILE A 210 -23.38 8.28 -0.34
CA ILE A 210 -23.04 6.85 -0.25
C ILE A 210 -21.80 6.61 0.64
N ASN A 211 -20.79 7.48 0.54
CA ASN A 211 -19.56 7.36 1.33
C ASN A 211 -19.80 7.56 2.84
N ALA A 212 -20.73 8.45 3.22
CA ALA A 212 -21.12 8.66 4.61
C ALA A 212 -21.86 7.45 5.20
N ILE A 213 -22.72 6.81 4.42
CA ILE A 213 -23.44 5.58 4.83
C ILE A 213 -22.47 4.42 4.97
N ASN A 214 -21.55 4.23 4.02
CA ASN A 214 -20.59 3.14 4.05
C ASN A 214 -19.68 3.21 5.29
N ASN A 215 -19.12 4.39 5.61
CA ASN A 215 -18.30 4.55 6.82
C ASN A 215 -19.09 4.32 8.12
N LYS A 216 -20.35 4.74 8.19
CA LYS A 216 -21.20 4.49 9.38
C LYS A 216 -21.57 3.02 9.52
N ALA A 217 -21.80 2.32 8.40
CA ALA A 217 -22.02 0.87 8.37
C ALA A 217 -20.75 0.09 8.77
N SER A 218 -19.58 0.43 8.21
CA SER A 218 -18.30 -0.21 8.55
C SER A 218 -17.93 -0.04 10.03
N ALA A 219 -18.22 1.12 10.64
CA ALA A 219 -18.04 1.34 12.07
C ALA A 219 -19.00 0.48 12.92
N ALA A 220 -20.28 0.38 12.54
CA ALA A 220 -21.26 -0.45 13.24
C ALA A 220 -20.94 -1.95 13.12
N ILE A 221 -20.50 -2.41 11.94
CA ILE A 221 -20.06 -3.79 11.70
C ILE A 221 -18.79 -4.09 12.52
N SER A 222 -17.82 -3.18 12.55
CA SER A 222 -16.58 -3.37 13.34
C SER A 222 -16.82 -3.40 14.85
N LEU A 223 -17.87 -2.74 15.34
CA LEU A 223 -18.28 -2.80 16.75
C LEU A 223 -19.01 -4.11 17.04
N ALA A 224 -19.96 -4.50 16.20
CA ALA A 224 -20.70 -5.77 16.31
C ALA A 224 -19.80 -7.01 16.23
N VAL A 225 -18.77 -7.00 15.38
CA VAL A 225 -17.79 -8.09 15.26
C VAL A 225 -16.85 -8.17 16.48
N LYS A 226 -16.61 -7.06 17.19
CA LYS A 226 -15.78 -7.05 18.41
C LYS A 226 -16.55 -7.44 19.67
N ASP A 227 -17.83 -7.06 19.78
CA ASP A 227 -18.69 -7.44 20.92
C ASP A 227 -19.33 -8.83 20.76
N ALA A 228 -19.33 -9.40 19.56
CA ALA A 228 -19.71 -10.80 19.30
C ALA A 228 -18.62 -11.79 19.75
N LYS A 229 -18.28 -11.76 21.05
CA LYS A 229 -17.60 -12.87 21.75
C LYS A 229 -18.42 -14.13 21.52
N LEU A 230 -17.98 -14.98 20.58
CA LEU A 230 -18.57 -16.27 20.15
C LEU A 230 -19.52 -16.81 21.22
N SER A 231 -20.82 -16.62 21.02
CA SER A 231 -21.81 -16.94 22.05
C SER A 231 -21.67 -18.41 22.42
N VAL A 232 -21.98 -18.75 23.69
CA VAL A 232 -21.79 -20.11 24.21
C VAL A 232 -22.43 -21.16 23.26
N THR A 233 -23.61 -20.84 22.72
CA THR A 233 -24.34 -21.59 21.69
C THR A 233 -23.55 -21.89 20.40
N HIS A 234 -22.70 -20.97 19.92
CA HIS A 234 -21.85 -21.24 18.75
C HIS A 234 -20.73 -22.22 19.08
N LYS A 235 -20.19 -22.16 20.31
CA LYS A 235 -19.16 -23.12 20.75
C LYS A 235 -19.75 -24.50 21.02
N GLU A 236 -20.95 -24.56 21.59
CA GLU A 236 -21.72 -25.80 21.74
C GLU A 236 -22.04 -26.43 20.38
N LEU A 237 -22.47 -25.63 19.39
CA LEU A 237 -22.70 -26.13 18.02
C LEU A 237 -21.43 -26.65 17.34
N ILE A 238 -20.30 -25.95 17.50
CA ILE A 238 -19.01 -26.39 16.95
C ILE A 238 -18.61 -27.74 17.58
N HIS A 239 -18.67 -27.86 18.91
CA HIS A 239 -18.34 -29.11 19.62
C HIS A 239 -19.29 -30.27 19.25
N GLU A 240 -20.59 -30.02 19.09
CA GLU A 240 -21.55 -31.02 18.64
C GLU A 240 -21.21 -31.51 17.22
N LEU A 241 -20.83 -30.61 16.31
CA LEU A 241 -20.40 -30.97 14.96
C LEU A 241 -19.06 -31.72 14.95
N GLU A 242 -18.11 -31.34 15.81
CA GLU A 242 -16.83 -32.04 16.00
C GLU A 242 -17.07 -33.49 16.46
N VAL A 243 -17.91 -33.70 17.47
CA VAL A 243 -18.28 -35.06 17.95
C VAL A 243 -18.98 -35.87 16.86
N GLN A 244 -19.93 -35.28 16.12
CA GLN A 244 -20.62 -35.99 15.02
C GLN A 244 -19.67 -36.37 13.86
N ILE A 245 -18.63 -35.57 13.61
CA ILE A 245 -17.59 -35.90 12.63
C ILE A 245 -16.74 -37.07 13.12
N ASP A 246 -16.30 -37.05 14.39
CA ASP A 246 -15.48 -38.12 14.97
C ASP A 246 -16.24 -39.45 15.04
N ASP A 247 -17.50 -39.44 15.47
CA ASP A 247 -18.38 -40.63 15.48
C ASP A 247 -18.55 -41.20 14.07
N TYR A 248 -18.86 -40.36 13.08
CA TYR A 248 -19.00 -40.79 11.68
C TYR A 248 -17.70 -41.37 11.11
N LEU A 249 -16.56 -40.74 11.37
CA LEU A 249 -15.25 -41.23 10.91
C LEU A 249 -14.90 -42.57 11.57
N SER A 250 -15.20 -42.74 12.86
CA SER A 250 -15.02 -44.00 13.59
C SER A 250 -15.86 -45.12 12.99
N ASP A 251 -17.14 -44.88 12.71
CA ASP A 251 -18.04 -45.83 12.06
C ASP A 251 -17.57 -46.20 10.63
N GLN A 252 -17.12 -45.22 9.83
CA GLN A 252 -16.59 -45.48 8.49
C GLN A 252 -15.30 -46.29 8.53
N MET A 253 -14.36 -46.00 9.45
CA MET A 253 -13.14 -46.80 9.61
C MET A 253 -13.44 -48.21 10.10
N MET A 254 -14.39 -48.37 11.02
CA MET A 254 -14.87 -49.67 11.49
C MET A 254 -15.40 -50.50 10.30
N LEU A 255 -16.37 -49.95 9.55
CA LEU A 255 -16.99 -50.59 8.39
C LEU A 255 -15.97 -50.95 7.30
N MET A 256 -15.03 -50.05 7.00
CA MET A 256 -13.96 -50.29 6.04
C MET A 256 -13.05 -51.43 6.50
N SER A 257 -12.72 -51.48 7.80
CA SER A 257 -11.92 -52.58 8.37
C SER A 257 -12.66 -53.92 8.31
N GLU A 258 -13.97 -53.94 8.53
CA GLU A 258 -14.80 -55.15 8.44
C GLU A 258 -14.95 -55.63 7.00
N ASN A 259 -15.12 -54.71 6.05
CA ASN A 259 -15.17 -55.04 4.63
C ASN A 259 -13.82 -55.61 4.15
N LEU A 260 -12.69 -54.97 4.50
CA LEU A 260 -11.36 -55.47 4.15
C LEU A 260 -11.06 -56.84 4.79
N LYS A 261 -11.45 -57.06 6.05
CA LYS A 261 -11.36 -58.39 6.71
C LYS A 261 -12.25 -59.42 6.02
N SER A 262 -13.43 -59.03 5.54
CA SER A 262 -14.36 -59.91 4.85
C SER A 262 -13.87 -60.29 3.46
N TRP A 263 -13.32 -59.32 2.70
CA TRP A 263 -12.63 -59.57 1.44
C TRP A 263 -11.42 -60.49 1.65
N LEU A 264 -10.53 -60.20 2.61
CA LEU A 264 -9.37 -61.05 2.91
C LEU A 264 -9.77 -62.49 3.29
N ARG A 265 -10.85 -62.66 4.05
CA ARG A 265 -11.39 -64.00 4.38
C ARG A 265 -11.94 -64.70 3.14
N ALA A 266 -12.64 -64.00 2.26
CA ALA A 266 -13.18 -64.56 1.02
C ALA A 266 -12.05 -64.98 0.07
N GLU A 267 -11.07 -64.09 -0.15
CA GLU A 267 -9.88 -64.31 -0.99
C GLU A 267 -9.03 -65.47 -0.46
N MET A 268 -8.74 -65.50 0.84
CA MET A 268 -8.01 -66.61 1.46
C MET A 268 -8.78 -67.94 1.37
N THR A 269 -10.10 -67.92 1.51
CA THR A 269 -10.94 -69.12 1.33
C THR A 269 -10.95 -69.57 -0.14
N GLN A 270 -10.98 -68.64 -1.09
CA GLN A 270 -10.89 -68.94 -2.52
C GLN A 270 -9.54 -69.59 -2.84
N HIS A 271 -8.42 -68.96 -2.49
CA HIS A 271 -7.07 -69.51 -2.71
C HIS A 271 -6.89 -70.91 -2.11
N LEU A 272 -7.36 -71.14 -0.87
CA LEU A 272 -7.33 -72.47 -0.25
C LEU A 272 -8.16 -73.49 -1.05
N SER A 273 -9.37 -73.11 -1.47
CA SER A 273 -10.26 -73.98 -2.26
C SER A 273 -9.75 -74.25 -3.70
N GLU A 274 -8.97 -73.35 -4.27
CA GLU A 274 -8.30 -73.53 -5.56
C GLU A 274 -7.05 -74.42 -5.42
N GLN A 275 -6.32 -74.30 -4.31
CA GLN A 275 -5.13 -75.10 -4.00
C GLN A 275 -5.47 -76.56 -3.65
N ASP A 276 -6.64 -76.80 -3.05
CA ASP A 276 -7.17 -78.15 -2.73
C ASP A 276 -7.78 -78.88 -3.95
N LYS A 277 -7.73 -78.29 -5.16
CA LYS A 277 -8.31 -78.89 -6.37
C LYS A 277 -7.31 -79.84 -7.06
N PRO A 278 -7.46 -81.18 -6.95
CA PRO A 278 -6.47 -82.10 -7.47
C PRO A 278 -6.40 -82.05 -9.01
N ALA A 279 -5.18 -82.11 -9.55
CA ALA A 279 -4.95 -82.19 -10.98
C ALA A 279 -5.57 -83.47 -11.56
N SER A 280 -6.71 -83.31 -12.25
CA SER A 280 -7.41 -84.40 -12.93
C SER A 280 -6.65 -84.80 -14.20
N ASN A 281 -5.69 -85.71 -14.04
CA ASN A 281 -5.03 -86.42 -15.14
C ASN A 281 -6.07 -87.18 -15.98
N GLY A 282 -6.16 -86.90 -17.29
CA GLY A 282 -7.20 -87.53 -18.12
C GLY A 282 -7.10 -87.31 -19.63
N ASN A 283 -6.09 -87.92 -20.26
CA ASN A 283 -5.97 -88.31 -21.68
C ASN A 283 -5.31 -87.36 -22.70
N LEU A 284 -4.11 -87.77 -23.14
CA LEU A 284 -3.65 -87.59 -24.53
C LEU A 284 -4.33 -88.64 -25.44
N PRO A 285 -4.74 -88.29 -26.67
CA PRO A 285 -4.90 -89.28 -27.73
C PRO A 285 -3.52 -89.69 -28.27
N LYS A 286 -3.28 -91.01 -28.39
CA LYS A 286 -2.11 -91.55 -29.10
C LYS A 286 -2.48 -91.79 -30.58
N ASN A 287 -1.59 -91.39 -31.48
CA ASN A 287 -1.37 -92.07 -32.76
C ASN A 287 -0.23 -93.09 -32.58
#